data_AF-A0AA45U4L9-F1
#
_entry.id   AF-A0AA45U4L9-F1
#
_cell.length_a   1.000
_cell.length_b   1.000
_cell.length_c   1.000
_cell.angle_alpha   90.00
_cell.angle_beta   90.00
_cell.angle_gamma   90.00
#
_symmetry.space_group_name_H-M   'P 1'
#
loop_
_entity.id
_entity.type
_entity.pdbx_description
1 polymer ?
#
loop_
_entity_poly.entity_id
_entity_poly.type
_entity_poly.pdbx_seq_one_letter_code
_entity_poly.pdbx_strand_id
1 'polypeptide(L)'
;MVRRLTRAMLVVTLASSALTAGATGLIAYRLLLAGEDRRLRDAAVDLVEESAGMGAAEAAAAAHDEQKELAAFGIHIALFSENEWLGGATGIPIHDGCDWSPLPGNSGVRLCGVRGHGHLAVAMERLESIPLLRLSLPLAALIAAGCAALLSLGVSRRVARWAARPLTELSEALSRIEPGGPLPAPLHA
;
A
#
# COMPACT_ATOMS: atom_id res chain seq x y z
N MET A 1 -21.98 26.87 -20.48
CA MET A 1 -21.29 26.87 -19.16
C MET A 1 -21.43 25.55 -18.40
N VAL A 2 -22.65 25.04 -18.18
CA VAL A 2 -22.92 23.82 -17.38
C VAL A 2 -22.08 22.60 -17.77
N ARG A 3 -21.91 22.34 -19.08
CA ARG A 3 -21.14 21.19 -19.61
C ARG A 3 -19.63 21.27 -19.33
N ARG A 4 -19.06 22.47 -19.15
CA ARG A 4 -17.65 22.68 -18.76
C ARG A 4 -17.46 22.46 -17.26
N LEU A 5 -18.40 22.93 -16.44
CA LEU A 5 -18.41 22.72 -14.99
C LEU A 5 -18.54 21.24 -14.61
N THR A 6 -19.42 20.48 -15.27
CA THR A 6 -19.56 19.02 -15.03
C THR A 6 -18.29 18.26 -15.40
N ARG A 7 -17.62 18.63 -16.50
CA ARG A 7 -16.34 18.03 -16.89
C ARG A 7 -15.24 18.35 -15.87
N ALA A 8 -15.15 19.61 -15.43
CA ALA A 8 -14.16 20.01 -14.43
C ALA A 8 -14.36 19.27 -13.10
N MET A 9 -15.60 19.18 -12.60
CA MET A 9 -15.92 18.41 -11.41
C MET A 9 -15.51 16.94 -11.57
N LEU A 10 -15.89 16.31 -12.68
CA LEU A 10 -15.62 14.88 -12.90
C LEU A 10 -14.11 14.59 -12.99
N VAL A 11 -13.32 15.49 -13.60
CA VAL A 11 -11.85 15.40 -13.60
C VAL A 11 -11.28 15.52 -12.18
N VAL A 12 -11.79 16.46 -11.38
CA VAL A 12 -11.34 16.62 -9.98
C VAL A 12 -11.68 15.39 -9.15
N THR A 13 -12.90 14.85 -9.24
CA THR A 13 -13.27 13.64 -8.49
C THR A 13 -12.42 12.44 -8.88
N LEU A 14 -12.15 12.27 -10.18
CA LEU A 14 -11.28 11.21 -10.69
C LEU A 14 -9.85 11.36 -10.15
N ALA A 15 -9.27 12.56 -10.25
CA ALA A 15 -7.93 12.84 -9.79
C ALA A 15 -7.79 12.64 -8.28
N SER A 16 -8.71 13.18 -7.48
CA SER A 16 -8.71 13.00 -6.03
C SER A 16 -8.86 11.54 -5.61
N SER A 17 -9.73 10.78 -6.28
CA SER A 17 -9.93 9.36 -5.96
C SER A 17 -8.71 8.51 -6.32
N ALA A 18 -8.10 8.78 -7.48
CA ALA A 18 -6.88 8.10 -7.90
C ALA A 18 -5.71 8.42 -6.95
N LEU A 19 -5.54 9.68 -6.55
CA LEU A 19 -4.52 10.09 -5.58
C LEU A 19 -4.74 9.44 -4.21
N THR A 20 -5.98 9.39 -3.74
CA THR A 20 -6.32 8.78 -2.44
C THR A 20 -6.02 7.29 -2.46
N ALA A 21 -6.48 6.57 -3.49
CA ALA A 21 -6.21 5.14 -3.64
C ALA A 21 -4.69 4.86 -3.75
N GLY A 22 -3.96 5.69 -4.51
CA GLY A 22 -2.52 5.59 -4.61
C GLY A 22 -1.80 5.84 -3.28
N ALA A 23 -2.22 6.85 -2.52
CA ALA A 23 -1.63 7.18 -1.22
C ALA A 23 -1.90 6.08 -0.18
N THR A 24 -3.15 5.64 -0.04
CA THR A 24 -3.51 4.55 0.89
C THR A 24 -2.76 3.27 0.55
N GLY A 25 -2.67 2.97 -0.74
CA GLY A 25 -1.95 1.82 -1.22
C GLY A 25 -0.44 1.88 -0.94
N LEU A 26 0.19 3.04 -1.16
CA LEU A 26 1.59 3.26 -0.81
C LEU A 26 1.84 3.13 0.69
N ILE A 27 0.93 3.64 1.52
CA ILE A 27 1.01 3.51 2.98
C ILE A 27 0.90 2.04 3.39
N ALA A 28 -0.08 1.30 2.86
CA ALA A 28 -0.25 -0.12 3.14
C ALA A 28 1.02 -0.91 2.76
N TYR A 29 1.59 -0.64 1.59
CA TYR A 29 2.85 -1.23 1.17
C TYR A 29 4.00 -0.95 2.15
N ARG A 30 4.14 0.30 2.59
CA ARG A 30 5.21 0.71 3.53
C ARG A 30 5.04 0.07 4.91
N LEU A 31 3.81 -0.03 5.40
CA LEU A 31 3.52 -0.65 6.69
C LEU A 31 3.78 -2.16 6.66
N LEU A 32 3.36 -2.84 5.59
CA LEU A 32 3.64 -4.27 5.41
C LEU A 32 5.15 -4.51 5.34
N LEU A 33 5.86 -3.76 4.50
CA LEU A 33 7.32 -3.91 4.37
C LEU A 33 8.04 -3.62 5.69
N ALA A 34 7.62 -2.60 6.44
CA ALA A 34 8.19 -2.30 7.75
C ALA A 34 7.90 -3.40 8.79
N GLY A 35 6.75 -4.07 8.69
CA GLY A 35 6.41 -5.23 9.51
C GLY A 35 7.33 -6.42 9.21
N GLU A 36 7.53 -6.74 7.93
CA GLU A 36 8.45 -7.82 7.53
C GLU A 36 9.91 -7.49 7.88
N ASP A 37 10.35 -6.25 7.66
CA ASP A 37 11.68 -5.79 8.06
C ASP A 37 11.90 -5.94 9.57
N ARG A 38 10.88 -5.62 10.39
CA ARG A 38 10.96 -5.82 11.84
C ARG A 38 11.04 -7.30 12.18
N ARG A 39 10.18 -8.15 11.61
CA ARG A 39 10.16 -9.59 11.85
C ARG A 39 11.50 -10.26 11.51
N LEU A 40 12.07 -9.94 10.35
CA LEU A 40 13.38 -10.48 9.95
C LEU A 40 14.52 -9.93 10.80
N ARG A 41 14.47 -8.64 11.14
CA ARG A 41 15.47 -8.03 12.01
C ARG A 41 15.43 -8.62 13.41
N ASP A 42 14.26 -8.82 13.99
CA ASP A 42 14.10 -9.37 15.33
C ASP A 42 14.67 -10.81 15.38
N ALA A 43 14.38 -11.65 14.38
CA ALA A 43 15.02 -12.98 14.26
C ALA A 43 16.55 -12.91 14.17
N ALA A 44 17.10 -11.93 13.44
CA ALA A 44 18.54 -11.73 13.37
C ALA A 44 19.14 -11.20 14.69
N VAL A 45 18.42 -10.32 15.41
CA VAL A 45 18.82 -9.86 16.75
C VAL A 45 18.86 -11.03 17.72
N ASP A 46 17.79 -11.83 17.76
CA ASP A 46 17.66 -12.96 18.68
C ASP A 46 18.84 -13.94 18.52
N LEU A 47 19.18 -14.30 17.28
CA LEU A 47 20.32 -15.20 17.02
C LEU A 47 21.68 -14.58 17.40
N VAL A 48 21.87 -13.28 17.17
CA VAL A 48 23.12 -12.59 17.56
C VAL A 48 23.26 -12.51 19.07
N GLU A 49 22.19 -12.19 19.78
CA GLU A 49 22.18 -12.12 21.24
C GLU A 49 22.33 -13.51 21.87
N GLU A 50 21.71 -14.55 21.32
CA GLU A 50 21.89 -15.92 21.79
C GLU A 50 23.33 -16.41 21.58
N SER A 51 23.95 -16.06 20.45
CA SER A 51 25.35 -16.44 20.17
C SER A 51 26.39 -15.61 20.95
N ALA A 52 25.98 -14.68 21.81
CA ALA A 52 26.87 -13.79 22.53
C ALA A 52 27.80 -14.56 23.47
N GLY A 53 29.11 -14.44 23.25
CA GLY A 53 30.13 -15.10 24.06
C GLY A 53 30.30 -16.60 23.81
N MET A 54 29.54 -17.17 22.87
CA MET A 54 29.70 -18.56 22.43
C MET A 54 30.97 -18.75 21.58
N GLY A 55 31.57 -19.93 21.66
CA GLY A 55 32.61 -20.34 20.72
C GLY A 55 32.03 -20.67 19.33
N ALA A 56 32.86 -20.66 18.29
CA ALA A 56 32.41 -20.83 16.90
C ALA A 56 31.57 -22.11 16.67
N ALA A 57 31.93 -23.24 17.27
CA ALA A 57 31.20 -24.50 17.12
C ALA A 57 29.82 -24.49 17.81
N GLU A 58 29.72 -23.82 18.96
CA GLU A 58 28.47 -23.69 19.72
C GLU A 58 27.53 -22.70 19.02
N ALA A 59 28.06 -21.55 18.58
CA ALA A 59 27.33 -20.57 17.79
C ALA A 59 26.82 -21.16 16.46
N ALA A 60 27.62 -22.01 15.80
CA ALA A 60 27.21 -22.74 14.61
C ALA A 60 26.05 -23.70 14.87
N ALA A 61 26.07 -24.43 15.99
CA ALA A 61 25.01 -25.34 16.39
C ALA A 61 23.70 -24.57 16.69
N ALA A 62 23.79 -23.50 17.48
CA ALA A 62 22.66 -22.62 17.78
C ALA A 62 22.03 -22.05 16.49
N ALA A 63 22.86 -21.53 15.58
CA ALA A 63 22.37 -21.03 14.28
C ALA A 63 21.70 -22.11 13.42
N HIS A 64 22.18 -23.35 13.49
CA HIS A 64 21.58 -24.46 12.75
C HIS A 64 20.24 -24.91 13.35
N ASP A 65 20.11 -24.90 14.68
CA ASP A 65 18.86 -25.20 15.37
C ASP A 65 17.82 -24.11 15.14
N GLU A 66 18.20 -22.84 15.29
CA GLU A 66 17.35 -21.68 14.97
C GLU A 66 16.86 -21.72 13.51
N GLN A 67 17.75 -22.05 12.56
CA GLN A 67 17.35 -22.24 11.16
C GLN A 67 16.30 -23.33 10.98
N LYS A 68 16.36 -24.44 11.72
CA LYS A 68 15.34 -25.51 11.60
C LYS A 68 13.98 -25.02 12.07
N GLU A 69 13.95 -24.23 13.14
CA GLU A 69 12.72 -23.66 13.68
C GLU A 69 12.12 -22.62 12.74
N LEU A 70 12.94 -21.67 12.28
CA LEU A 70 12.50 -20.58 11.39
C LEU A 70 12.12 -21.04 9.99
N ALA A 71 12.70 -22.15 9.50
CA ALA A 71 12.36 -22.72 8.20
C ALA A 71 10.87 -23.05 8.07
N ALA A 72 10.22 -23.45 9.17
CA ALA A 72 8.77 -23.74 9.18
C ALA A 72 7.92 -22.50 8.88
N PHE A 73 8.46 -21.31 9.12
CA PHE A 73 7.83 -20.02 8.86
C PHE A 73 8.33 -19.35 7.57
N GLY A 74 9.10 -20.06 6.74
CA GLY A 74 9.65 -19.54 5.50
C GLY A 74 10.79 -18.53 5.68
N ILE A 75 11.30 -18.38 6.91
CA ILE A 75 12.48 -17.57 7.19
C ILE A 75 13.71 -18.48 7.13
N HIS A 76 14.72 -18.04 6.40
CA HIS A 76 16.04 -18.64 6.42
C HIS A 76 17.01 -17.66 7.08
N ILE A 77 17.81 -18.13 8.02
CA ILE A 77 18.77 -17.34 8.77
C ILE A 77 20.15 -17.98 8.69
N ALA A 78 21.19 -17.16 8.63
CA ALA A 78 22.57 -17.61 8.66
C ALA A 78 23.37 -16.75 9.62
N LEU A 79 24.31 -17.37 10.33
CA LEU A 79 25.26 -16.70 11.21
C LEU A 79 26.64 -16.67 10.56
N PHE A 80 27.31 -15.54 10.68
CA PHE A 80 28.65 -15.32 10.17
C PHE A 80 29.56 -14.76 11.26
N SER A 81 30.83 -15.16 11.23
CA SER A 81 31.92 -14.49 11.94
C SER A 81 32.75 -13.75 10.92
N GLU A 82 32.83 -12.43 11.03
CA GLU A 82 33.44 -11.56 10.01
C GLU A 82 32.82 -11.77 8.62
N ASN A 83 33.45 -12.61 7.79
CA ASN A 83 33.01 -13.00 6.44
C ASN A 83 32.92 -14.52 6.25
N GLU A 84 33.08 -15.30 7.32
CA GLU A 84 32.97 -16.75 7.29
C GLU A 84 31.59 -17.17 7.77
N TRP A 85 30.95 -18.06 7.02
CA TRP A 85 29.70 -18.68 7.43
C TRP A 85 29.96 -19.65 8.58
N LEU A 86 29.25 -19.46 9.69
CA LEU A 86 29.33 -20.34 10.86
C LEU A 86 28.24 -21.41 10.84
N GLY A 87 27.00 -21.03 10.55
CA GLY A 87 25.85 -21.92 10.67
C GLY A 87 24.54 -21.36 10.12
N GLY A 88 23.49 -22.18 10.13
CA GLY A 88 22.17 -21.84 9.60
C GLY A 88 21.97 -22.25 8.15
N ALA A 89 21.22 -21.47 7.38
CA ALA A 89 20.98 -21.71 5.96
C ALA A 89 22.20 -21.37 5.10
N THR A 90 22.46 -22.21 4.09
CA THR A 90 23.50 -21.99 3.09
C THR A 90 22.99 -21.09 1.97
N GLY A 91 23.88 -20.28 1.38
CA GLY A 91 23.57 -19.45 0.21
C GLY A 91 22.93 -18.09 0.54
N ILE A 92 22.79 -17.76 1.82
CA ILE A 92 22.46 -16.41 2.27
C ILE A 92 23.71 -15.52 2.08
N PRO A 93 23.63 -14.38 1.36
CA PRO A 93 24.75 -13.49 1.22
C PRO A 93 24.98 -12.70 2.52
N ILE A 94 26.25 -12.38 2.80
CA ILE A 94 26.60 -11.40 3.85
C ILE A 94 25.94 -10.07 3.50
N HIS A 95 25.12 -9.55 4.42
CA HIS A 95 24.38 -8.32 4.24
C HIS A 95 24.21 -7.64 5.60
N ASP A 96 24.25 -6.32 5.63
CA ASP A 96 24.00 -5.52 6.84
C ASP A 96 22.83 -4.57 6.58
N GLY A 97 21.93 -4.45 7.55
CA GLY A 97 20.66 -3.74 7.39
C GLY A 97 19.62 -4.54 6.59
N CYS A 98 18.49 -3.90 6.31
CA CYS A 98 17.36 -4.52 5.63
C CYS A 98 17.22 -4.05 4.18
N ASP A 99 17.47 -4.94 3.22
CA ASP A 99 17.30 -4.65 1.80
C ASP A 99 16.76 -5.84 0.98
N TRP A 100 16.41 -5.59 -0.27
CA TRP A 100 16.12 -6.64 -1.24
C TRP A 100 17.40 -7.39 -1.60
N SER A 101 17.27 -8.71 -1.81
CA SER A 101 18.40 -9.54 -2.18
C SER A 101 19.06 -9.06 -3.48
N PRO A 102 20.40 -8.89 -3.50
CA PRO A 102 21.13 -8.48 -4.69
C PRO A 102 21.35 -9.64 -5.68
N LEU A 103 21.01 -10.87 -5.29
CA LEU A 103 21.29 -12.07 -6.08
C LEU A 103 20.33 -12.22 -7.27
N PRO A 104 20.83 -12.68 -8.44
CA PRO A 104 19.99 -12.93 -9.60
C PRO A 104 18.95 -14.02 -9.30
N GLY A 105 17.70 -13.80 -9.74
CA GLY A 105 16.59 -14.74 -9.48
C GLY A 105 15.88 -14.57 -8.13
N ASN A 106 16.39 -13.69 -7.26
CA ASN A 106 15.82 -13.40 -5.94
C ASN A 106 14.98 -12.12 -5.93
N SER A 107 14.36 -11.76 -7.06
CA SER A 107 13.40 -10.65 -7.12
C SER A 107 12.20 -10.96 -6.22
N GLY A 108 12.10 -10.28 -5.08
CA GLY A 108 11.07 -10.55 -4.07
C GLY A 108 11.60 -11.23 -2.80
N VAL A 109 12.89 -11.46 -2.68
CA VAL A 109 13.52 -11.90 -1.43
C VAL A 109 13.97 -10.67 -0.64
N ARG A 110 13.53 -10.59 0.61
CA ARG A 110 13.98 -9.57 1.56
C ARG A 110 15.05 -10.16 2.47
N LEU A 111 16.07 -9.38 2.77
CA LEU A 111 17.19 -9.70 3.66
C LEU A 111 17.20 -8.69 4.80
N CYS A 112 17.52 -9.12 6.03
CA CYS A 112 17.87 -8.24 7.14
C CYS A 112 19.08 -8.80 7.88
N GLY A 113 20.16 -8.02 7.88
CA GLY A 113 21.39 -8.31 8.61
C GLY A 113 21.52 -7.49 9.89
N VAL A 114 21.98 -8.13 10.97
CA VAL A 114 22.27 -7.48 12.25
C VAL A 114 23.62 -7.95 12.74
N ARG A 115 24.49 -7.00 13.09
CA ARG A 115 25.82 -7.25 13.65
C ARG A 115 25.83 -6.98 15.15
N GLY A 116 26.43 -7.89 15.90
CA GLY A 116 26.62 -7.75 17.35
C GLY A 116 27.56 -8.83 17.87
N HIS A 117 28.25 -8.55 18.97
CA HIS A 117 29.12 -9.51 19.68
C HIS A 117 30.17 -10.22 18.80
N GLY A 118 30.62 -9.60 17.71
CA GLY A 118 31.58 -10.19 16.76
C GLY A 118 30.95 -11.05 15.66
N HIS A 119 29.65 -11.32 15.74
CA HIS A 119 28.89 -12.06 14.74
C HIS A 119 28.00 -11.15 13.90
N LEU A 120 27.56 -11.68 12.76
CA LEU A 120 26.53 -11.12 11.89
C LEU A 120 25.48 -12.21 11.65
N ALA A 121 24.23 -11.99 12.04
CA ALA A 121 23.13 -12.82 11.59
C ALA A 121 22.42 -12.14 10.41
N VAL A 122 22.05 -12.93 9.41
CA VAL A 122 21.29 -12.46 8.25
C VAL A 122 20.06 -13.36 8.08
N ALA A 123 18.88 -12.77 8.28
CA ALA A 123 17.60 -13.41 8.02
C ALA A 123 17.11 -13.06 6.60
N MET A 124 16.44 -14.00 5.95
CA MET A 124 15.88 -13.84 4.62
C MET A 124 14.53 -14.53 4.46
N GLU A 125 13.65 -13.93 3.67
CA GLU A 125 12.34 -14.51 3.34
C GLU A 125 11.91 -14.08 1.93
N ARG A 126 11.16 -14.95 1.25
CA ARG A 126 10.54 -14.65 -0.04
C ARG A 126 9.16 -14.04 0.19
N LEU A 127 9.02 -12.75 -0.07
CA LEU A 127 7.78 -12.00 0.07
C LEU A 127 6.95 -12.07 -1.22
N GLU A 128 6.24 -13.19 -1.43
CA GLU A 128 5.39 -13.41 -2.62
C GLU A 128 4.23 -12.42 -2.74
N SER A 129 3.78 -11.88 -1.61
CA SER A 129 2.69 -10.90 -1.53
C SER A 129 3.08 -9.53 -2.11
N ILE A 130 4.36 -9.15 -2.01
CA ILE A 130 4.80 -7.80 -2.38
C ILE A 130 4.76 -7.53 -3.90
N PRO A 131 5.22 -8.45 -4.79
CA PRO A 131 5.03 -8.31 -6.23
C PRO A 131 3.55 -8.20 -6.62
N LEU A 132 2.67 -8.98 -5.98
CA LEU A 132 1.22 -8.91 -6.18
C LEU A 132 0.66 -7.55 -5.77
N LEU A 133 1.11 -7.00 -4.63
CA LEU A 133 0.75 -5.66 -4.17
C LEU A 133 1.16 -4.58 -5.17
N ARG A 134 2.36 -4.68 -5.77
CA ARG A 134 2.80 -3.72 -6.81
C ARG A 134 1.89 -3.71 -8.04
N LEU A 135 1.32 -4.85 -8.40
CA LEU A 135 0.36 -4.98 -9.51
C LEU A 135 -1.06 -4.58 -9.11
N SER A 136 -1.48 -4.87 -7.87
CA SER A 136 -2.85 -4.58 -7.42
C SER A 136 -3.08 -3.11 -7.13
N LEU A 137 -2.03 -2.35 -6.75
CA LEU A 137 -2.08 -0.91 -6.49
C LEU A 137 -2.63 -0.08 -7.67
N PRO A 138 -2.07 -0.15 -8.89
CA PRO A 138 -2.60 0.58 -10.03
C PRO A 138 -4.01 0.09 -10.40
N LEU A 139 -4.30 -1.19 -10.26
CA LEU A 139 -5.63 -1.74 -10.52
C LEU A 139 -6.67 -1.16 -9.54
N ALA A 140 -6.35 -1.08 -8.25
CA ALA A 140 -7.20 -0.46 -7.24
C ALA A 140 -7.44 1.02 -7.52
N ALA A 141 -6.42 1.76 -7.96
CA ALA A 141 -6.56 3.15 -8.37
C ALA A 141 -7.49 3.31 -9.59
N LEU A 142 -7.39 2.42 -10.58
CA LEU A 142 -8.28 2.39 -11.74
C LEU A 142 -9.73 2.07 -11.35
N ILE A 143 -9.94 1.07 -10.47
CA ILE A 143 -11.27 0.71 -9.97
C ILE A 143 -11.88 1.88 -9.19
N ALA A 144 -11.12 2.51 -8.30
CA ALA A 144 -11.57 3.66 -7.53
C ALA A 144 -11.96 4.84 -8.44
N ALA A 145 -11.13 5.14 -9.45
CA ALA A 145 -11.45 6.14 -10.46
C ALA A 145 -12.74 5.79 -11.23
N GLY A 146 -12.91 4.52 -11.64
CA GLY A 146 -14.14 4.03 -12.28
C GLY A 146 -15.38 4.22 -11.42
N CYS A 147 -15.32 3.82 -10.15
CA CYS A 147 -16.41 4.02 -9.19
C CYS A 147 -16.75 5.50 -9.00
N ALA A 148 -15.75 6.36 -8.87
CA ALA A 148 -15.95 7.81 -8.75
C ALA A 148 -16.61 8.42 -9.99
N ALA A 149 -16.25 7.96 -11.20
CA ALA A 149 -16.91 8.39 -12.44
C ALA A 149 -18.39 8.00 -12.46
N LEU A 150 -18.71 6.75 -12.09
CA LEU A 150 -20.07 6.23 -12.06
C LEU A 150 -20.93 6.99 -11.04
N LEU A 151 -20.40 7.24 -9.83
CA LEU A 151 -21.07 8.04 -8.82
C LEU A 151 -21.30 9.48 -9.28
N SER A 152 -20.30 10.11 -9.90
CA SER A 152 -20.41 11.48 -10.45
C SER A 152 -21.49 11.57 -11.53
N LEU A 153 -21.62 10.55 -12.39
CA LEU A 153 -22.70 10.47 -13.39
C LEU A 153 -24.08 10.30 -12.74
N GLY A 154 -24.19 9.45 -11.72
CA GLY A 154 -25.44 9.22 -10.98
C GLY A 154 -25.93 10.48 -10.26
N VAL A 155 -25.04 11.16 -9.54
CA VAL A 155 -25.33 12.42 -8.84
C VAL A 155 -25.65 13.53 -9.84
N SER A 156 -24.89 13.66 -10.94
CA SER A 156 -25.17 14.66 -11.98
C SER A 156 -26.55 14.47 -12.60
N ARG A 157 -27.00 13.22 -12.84
CA ARG A 157 -28.34 12.94 -13.34
C ARG A 157 -29.43 13.31 -12.32
N ARG A 158 -29.22 13.03 -11.04
CA ARG A 158 -30.17 13.43 -9.98
C ARG A 158 -30.25 14.95 -9.85
N VAL A 159 -29.12 15.63 -9.76
CA VAL A 159 -29.06 17.09 -9.65
C VAL A 159 -29.63 17.76 -10.89
N ALA A 160 -29.35 17.27 -12.10
CA ALA A 160 -29.95 17.79 -13.32
C ALA A 160 -31.48 17.67 -13.30
N ARG A 161 -32.04 16.54 -12.84
CA ARG A 161 -33.50 16.40 -12.67
C ARG A 161 -34.06 17.32 -11.58
N TRP A 162 -33.33 17.49 -10.48
CA TRP A 162 -33.78 18.28 -9.34
C TRP A 162 -33.68 19.79 -9.58
N ALA A 163 -32.68 20.25 -10.35
CA ALA A 163 -32.45 21.66 -10.65
C ALA A 163 -33.14 22.11 -11.94
N ALA A 164 -33.22 21.27 -12.98
CA ALA A 164 -33.87 21.66 -14.23
C ALA A 164 -35.38 21.81 -14.07
N ARG A 165 -36.02 20.94 -13.28
CA ARG A 165 -37.48 20.94 -13.09
C ARG A 165 -38.02 22.26 -12.48
N PRO A 166 -37.48 22.79 -11.36
CA PRO A 166 -37.95 24.06 -10.81
C PRO A 166 -37.61 25.26 -11.71
N LEU A 167 -36.50 25.22 -12.45
CA LEU A 167 -36.16 26.27 -13.42
C LEU A 167 -37.09 26.26 -14.65
N THR A 168 -37.48 25.09 -15.14
CA THR A 168 -38.49 24.98 -16.20
C THR A 168 -39.86 25.44 -15.72
N GLU A 169 -40.26 25.08 -14.50
CA GLU A 169 -41.53 25.53 -13.92
C GLU A 169 -41.56 27.06 -13.72
N LEU A 170 -40.46 27.67 -13.27
CA LEU A 170 -40.32 29.13 -13.16
C LEU A 170 -40.33 29.83 -14.52
N SER A 171 -39.60 29.29 -15.50
CA SER A 171 -39.57 29.79 -16.88
C SER A 171 -40.95 29.77 -17.52
N GLU A 172 -41.71 28.70 -17.30
CA GLU A 172 -43.05 28.50 -17.84
C GLU A 172 -44.12 29.29 -17.06
N ALA A 173 -43.88 29.58 -15.78
CA ALA A 173 -44.69 30.52 -15.01
C ALA A 173 -44.47 31.96 -15.48
N LEU A 174 -43.23 32.36 -15.77
CA LEU A 174 -42.89 33.69 -16.27
C LEU A 174 -43.34 33.92 -17.71
N SER A 175 -43.28 32.91 -18.58
CA SER A 175 -43.75 33.03 -19.97
C SER A 175 -45.27 33.16 -20.10
N ARG A 176 -46.02 32.77 -19.06
CA ARG A 176 -47.47 32.95 -18.95
C ARG A 176 -47.89 34.32 -18.42
N ILE A 177 -46.93 35.14 -17.98
CA ILE A 177 -47.20 36.51 -17.54
C ILE A 177 -47.07 37.43 -18.77
N GLU A 178 -48.20 37.92 -19.29
CA GLU A 178 -48.20 38.97 -20.30
C GLU A 178 -47.59 40.27 -19.74
N PRO A 179 -46.72 40.97 -20.50
CA PRO A 179 -46.18 42.26 -20.06
C PRO A 179 -47.33 43.26 -19.87
N GLY A 180 -47.66 43.59 -18.62
CA GLY A 180 -48.73 44.51 -18.24
C GLY A 180 -49.98 43.86 -17.61
N GLY A 181 -50.00 42.54 -17.42
CA GLY A 181 -51.07 41.85 -16.68
C GLY A 181 -50.97 42.03 -15.16
N PRO A 182 -52.09 41.90 -14.41
CA PRO A 182 -52.11 42.09 -12.96
C PRO A 182 -51.23 41.04 -12.25
N LEU A 183 -50.39 41.50 -11.31
CA LEU A 183 -49.50 40.66 -10.52
C LEU A 183 -50.31 39.62 -9.73
N PRO A 184 -49.98 38.31 -9.83
CA PRO A 184 -50.65 37.29 -9.03
C PRO A 184 -50.32 37.48 -7.55
N ALA A 185 -51.32 37.27 -6.69
CA ALA A 185 -51.20 37.41 -5.24
C ALA A 185 -50.12 36.48 -4.66
N PRO A 186 -49.37 36.92 -3.63
CA PRO A 186 -48.26 36.15 -3.07
C PRO A 186 -48.77 34.83 -2.47
N LEU A 187 -48.03 33.76 -2.74
CA LEU A 187 -48.26 32.45 -2.12
C LEU A 187 -47.95 32.56 -0.62
N HIS A 188 -48.97 32.35 0.21
CA HIS A 188 -48.80 32.23 1.65
C HIS A 188 -48.02 30.94 1.99
N ALA A 189 -47.11 31.08 2.95
CA ALA A 189 -46.16 30.08 3.42
C ALA A 189 -46.82 28.88 4.11
#